data_AF-A0A9K3L2G3-F1
#
_entry.id   AF-A0A9K3L2G3-F1
#
_cell.length_a   1.000
_cell.length_b   1.000
_cell.length_c   1.000
_cell.angle_alpha   90.00
_cell.angle_beta   90.00
_cell.angle_gamma   90.00
#
_symmetry.space_group_name_H-M   'P 1'
#
loop_
_entity.id
_entity.type
_entity.pdbx_description
1 polymer ?
#
loop_
_entity_poly.entity_id
_entity_poly.type
_entity_poly.pdbx_seq_one_letter_code
_entity_poly.pdbx_strand_id
1 'polypeptide(L)'
;MRFSLIKSTCLANVLLVECSSAFQPVSLYQLPLTHSSLGSKRGSDDDTVLASTFPVGTFVEFEEKSRIHVGKISHLEHKSNGGARYTVTDSNGNIFNIADKEVHFAIYAPNAPKAAEQLFDQFCQAQQASDEAIQKQLEISPELLELAWEEALENAESGDGADTLTPSKLVELVHSHAASAIEKYKAWRFLQSDLSHVFFKDIKDHGRISSFKAKARKAVDAAKQSFCQTHENSDLCLV
;
A
#
# COMPACT_ATOMS: atom_id res chain seq x y z
N MET A 1 -40.29 -10.85 -10.29
CA MET A 1 -39.15 -10.05 -9.79
C MET A 1 -38.51 -9.37 -11.00
N ARG A 2 -38.59 -8.04 -11.07
CA ARG A 2 -38.16 -7.23 -12.22
C ARG A 2 -36.71 -6.78 -12.00
N PHE A 3 -35.79 -7.22 -12.87
CA PHE A 3 -34.42 -6.69 -12.92
C PHE A 3 -34.40 -5.47 -13.84
N SER A 4 -34.03 -4.32 -13.29
CA SER A 4 -33.86 -3.08 -14.04
C SER A 4 -32.41 -2.98 -14.51
N LEU A 5 -32.21 -3.06 -15.83
CA LEU A 5 -30.96 -2.76 -16.52
C LEU A 5 -30.76 -1.24 -16.51
N ILE A 6 -29.67 -0.74 -15.92
CA ILE A 6 -29.23 0.65 -16.09
C ILE A 6 -28.08 0.65 -17.08
N LYS A 7 -28.36 1.11 -18.31
CA LYS A 7 -27.37 1.47 -19.32
C LYS A 7 -26.83 2.86 -18.97
N SER A 8 -25.52 3.00 -18.79
CA SER A 8 -24.86 4.31 -18.73
C SER A 8 -24.14 4.57 -20.05
N THR A 9 -24.59 5.60 -20.76
CA THR A 9 -24.08 6.08 -22.04
C THR A 9 -23.20 7.29 -21.76
N CYS A 10 -21.89 7.20 -21.98
CA CYS A 10 -21.00 8.36 -21.99
C CYS A 10 -20.87 8.88 -23.41
N LEU A 11 -21.52 10.02 -23.66
CA LEU A 11 -21.39 10.80 -24.90
C LEU A 11 -20.04 11.52 -24.90
N ALA A 12 -19.30 11.33 -25.99
CA ALA A 12 -18.10 12.08 -26.33
C ALA A 12 -18.45 13.53 -26.68
N ASN A 13 -17.74 14.49 -26.12
CA ASN A 13 -17.66 15.84 -26.66
C ASN A 13 -16.19 16.20 -26.91
N VAL A 14 -15.87 16.27 -28.21
CA VAL A 14 -14.62 16.76 -28.77
C VAL A 14 -14.70 18.28 -28.82
N LEU A 15 -13.78 18.97 -28.17
CA LEU A 15 -13.53 20.40 -28.39
C LEU A 15 -12.06 20.59 -28.75
N LEU A 16 -11.84 20.87 -30.03
CA LEU A 16 -10.58 21.38 -30.57
C LEU A 16 -10.49 22.87 -30.22
N VAL A 17 -9.40 23.29 -29.60
CA VAL A 17 -9.00 24.70 -29.52
C VAL A 17 -7.57 24.80 -30.01
N GLU A 18 -7.41 25.37 -31.21
CA GLU A 18 -6.16 25.92 -31.70
C GLU A 18 -5.94 27.28 -31.05
N CYS A 19 -4.72 27.57 -30.59
CA CYS A 19 -4.26 28.95 -30.49
C CYS A 19 -2.76 29.05 -30.70
N SER A 20 -2.42 29.99 -31.58
CA SER A 20 -1.11 30.22 -32.19
C SER A 20 -0.08 30.84 -31.24
N SER A 21 1.17 30.72 -31.68
CA SER A 21 2.43 31.16 -31.08
C SER A 21 2.58 32.67 -30.89
N ALA A 22 3.32 33.05 -29.86
CA ALA A 22 4.09 34.29 -29.83
C ALA A 22 5.42 34.04 -29.11
N PHE A 23 6.51 34.08 -29.88
CA PHE A 23 7.88 34.11 -29.37
C PHE A 23 8.14 35.47 -28.70
N GLN A 24 8.72 35.47 -27.51
CA GLN A 24 9.36 36.64 -26.91
C GLN A 24 10.82 36.35 -26.54
N PRO A 25 11.73 37.33 -26.69
CA PRO A 25 13.16 37.17 -26.48
C PRO A 25 13.58 37.18 -24.99
N VAL A 26 14.70 36.51 -24.79
CA VAL A 26 15.49 36.23 -23.58
C VAL A 26 15.71 37.46 -22.69
N SER A 27 15.51 37.30 -21.38
CA SER A 27 16.10 38.15 -20.35
C SER A 27 16.92 37.29 -19.39
N LEU A 28 18.25 37.46 -19.43
CA LEU A 28 19.20 36.85 -18.51
C LEU A 28 19.23 37.66 -17.22
N TYR A 29 18.50 37.19 -16.20
CA TYR A 29 18.78 37.54 -14.81
C TYR A 29 19.20 36.29 -14.04
N GLN A 30 20.41 36.39 -13.53
CA GLN A 30 21.17 35.42 -12.78
C GLN A 30 20.55 35.24 -11.40
N LEU A 31 20.00 34.06 -11.12
CA LEU A 31 19.52 33.67 -9.79
C LEU A 31 20.62 32.89 -9.04
N PRO A 32 20.73 33.10 -7.71
CA PRO A 32 21.75 32.46 -6.89
C PRO A 32 21.53 30.95 -6.79
N LEU A 33 22.63 30.21 -6.95
CA LEU A 33 22.77 28.77 -6.71
C LEU A 33 22.39 28.43 -5.27
N THR A 34 21.16 27.97 -5.05
CA THR A 34 20.84 27.16 -3.88
C THR A 34 21.28 25.73 -4.18
N HIS A 35 22.32 25.29 -3.46
CA HIS A 35 22.76 23.90 -3.43
C HIS A 35 21.63 23.00 -2.94
N SER A 36 20.83 22.45 -3.85
CA SER A 36 20.00 21.28 -3.57
C SER A 36 20.93 20.09 -3.39
N SER A 37 21.09 19.64 -2.16
CA SER A 37 21.79 18.41 -1.80
C SER A 37 21.12 17.23 -2.52
N LEU A 38 21.76 16.77 -3.59
CA LEU A 38 21.54 15.47 -4.22
C LEU A 38 21.90 14.37 -3.20
N GLY A 39 20.94 14.01 -2.35
CA GLY A 39 20.94 12.74 -1.65
C GLY A 39 20.54 11.64 -2.61
N SER A 40 21.45 11.22 -3.49
CA SER A 40 21.27 10.01 -4.29
C SER A 40 21.46 8.80 -3.37
N LYS A 41 20.40 8.40 -2.67
CA LYS A 41 20.35 7.10 -2.00
C LYS A 41 19.90 6.07 -3.03
N ARG A 42 20.90 5.44 -3.66
CA ARG A 42 20.74 4.22 -4.45
C ARG A 42 20.06 3.14 -3.59
N GLY A 43 18.94 2.64 -4.10
CA GLY A 43 18.47 1.25 -4.01
C GLY A 43 18.58 0.55 -2.65
N SER A 44 17.53 0.71 -1.85
CA SER A 44 16.99 -0.39 -1.06
C SER A 44 15.51 -0.44 -1.41
N ASP A 45 15.11 -1.48 -2.14
CA ASP A 45 13.73 -1.72 -2.63
C ASP A 45 12.79 -2.18 -1.49
N ASP A 46 13.13 -1.84 -0.24
CA ASP A 46 12.32 -2.09 0.95
C ASP A 46 11.31 -0.95 1.13
N ASP A 47 10.48 -0.79 0.11
CA ASP A 47 9.64 0.40 -0.09
C ASP A 47 8.26 0.24 0.57
N THR A 48 8.24 -0.06 1.87
CA THR A 48 7.17 0.43 2.75
C THR A 48 7.56 1.85 3.16
N VAL A 49 7.49 2.71 2.15
CA VAL A 49 7.86 4.12 2.05
C VAL A 49 8.02 4.85 3.39
N LEU A 50 9.27 4.93 3.86
CA LEU A 50 9.76 5.90 4.85
C LEU A 50 9.99 7.29 4.21
N ALA A 51 9.11 7.72 3.29
CA ALA A 51 9.16 9.09 2.78
C ALA A 51 8.67 10.03 3.89
N SER A 52 9.40 11.13 4.12
CA SER A 52 8.98 12.16 5.08
C SER A 52 7.66 12.81 4.68
N THR A 53 7.30 12.74 3.38
CA THR A 53 6.03 13.21 2.81
C THR A 53 5.73 12.51 1.49
N PHE A 54 4.45 12.28 1.18
CA PHE A 54 4.01 11.72 -0.10
C PHE A 54 3.74 12.83 -1.13
N PRO A 55 4.20 12.68 -2.39
CA PRO A 55 3.96 13.67 -3.43
C PRO A 55 2.50 13.67 -3.91
N VAL A 56 2.11 14.76 -4.57
CA VAL A 56 0.83 14.85 -5.28
C VAL A 56 0.76 13.77 -6.37
N GLY A 57 -0.38 13.09 -6.46
CA GLY A 57 -0.60 11.99 -7.39
C GLY A 57 -0.47 10.60 -6.77
N THR A 58 0.13 10.46 -5.59
CA THR A 58 0.20 9.19 -4.86
C THR A 58 -1.18 8.72 -4.44
N PHE A 59 -1.42 7.41 -4.55
CA PHE A 59 -2.61 6.77 -4.02
C PHE A 59 -2.39 6.35 -2.58
N VAL A 60 -3.37 6.56 -1.71
CA VAL A 60 -3.25 6.29 -0.28
C VAL A 60 -4.47 5.57 0.25
N GLU A 61 -4.25 4.64 1.18
CA GLU A 61 -5.26 4.17 2.12
C GLU A 61 -5.16 5.00 3.40
N PHE A 62 -6.28 5.48 3.90
CA PHE A 62 -6.33 6.29 5.12
C PHE A 62 -7.60 6.02 5.92
N GLU A 63 -7.56 6.36 7.21
CA GLU A 63 -8.70 6.25 8.11
C GLU A 63 -9.28 7.63 8.43
N GLU A 64 -10.59 7.80 8.22
CA GLU A 64 -11.35 8.99 8.62
C GLU A 64 -12.60 8.52 9.39
N LYS A 65 -12.73 8.94 10.65
CA LYS A 65 -13.89 8.59 11.51
C LYS A 65 -14.17 7.07 11.58
N SER A 66 -13.11 6.27 11.75
CA SER A 66 -13.20 4.81 11.82
C SER A 66 -13.68 4.12 10.55
N ARG A 67 -13.58 4.81 9.41
CA ARG A 67 -13.81 4.23 8.09
C ARG A 67 -12.52 4.29 7.29
N ILE A 68 -12.21 3.19 6.61
CA ILE A 68 -11.06 3.09 5.73
C ILE A 68 -11.48 3.57 4.34
N HIS A 69 -10.67 4.45 3.77
CA HIS A 69 -10.88 5.05 2.46
C HIS A 69 -9.63 4.88 1.60
N VAL A 70 -9.83 4.86 0.28
CA VAL A 70 -8.76 4.92 -0.71
C VAL A 70 -8.95 6.15 -1.57
N GLY A 71 -7.87 6.88 -1.82
CA GLY A 71 -7.94 8.07 -2.64
C GLY A 71 -6.59 8.50 -3.21
N LYS A 72 -6.62 9.57 -4.02
CA LYS A 72 -5.45 10.18 -4.65
C LYS A 72 -5.14 11.51 -3.99
N ILE A 73 -3.88 11.74 -3.64
CA ILE A 73 -3.41 13.04 -3.14
C ILE A 73 -3.49 14.07 -4.26
N SER A 74 -4.30 15.12 -4.08
CA SER A 74 -4.44 16.25 -5.01
C SER A 74 -3.67 17.50 -4.55
N HIS A 75 -3.48 17.66 -3.25
CA HIS A 75 -2.69 18.77 -2.68
C HIS A 75 -1.86 18.32 -1.47
N LEU A 76 -0.69 18.93 -1.31
CA LEU A 76 0.23 18.73 -0.19
C LEU A 76 0.51 20.08 0.47
N GLU A 77 0.24 20.17 1.77
CA GLU A 77 0.56 21.34 2.59
C GLU A 77 1.59 20.96 3.66
N HIS A 78 2.72 21.67 3.68
CA HIS A 78 3.71 21.54 4.75
C HIS A 78 3.40 22.50 5.89
N LYS A 79 3.32 21.96 7.11
CA LYS A 79 3.16 22.75 8.33
C LYS A 79 4.49 23.31 8.79
N SER A 80 4.45 24.44 9.48
CA SER A 80 5.62 25.06 10.11
C SER A 80 6.33 24.18 11.15
N ASN A 81 5.65 23.17 11.69
CA ASN A 81 6.21 22.18 12.62
C ASN A 81 6.86 20.97 11.93
N GLY A 82 7.01 20.98 10.60
CA GLY A 82 7.61 19.89 9.83
C GLY A 82 6.66 18.74 9.49
N GLY A 83 5.39 18.78 9.90
CA GLY A 83 4.38 17.80 9.49
C GLY A 83 3.76 18.11 8.12
N ALA A 84 3.09 17.12 7.52
CA ALA A 84 2.33 17.29 6.28
C ALA A 84 0.82 17.10 6.49
N ARG A 85 0.02 17.80 5.67
CA ARG A 85 -1.39 17.49 5.41
C ARG A 85 -1.59 17.20 3.93
N TYR A 86 -2.52 16.31 3.65
CA TYR A 86 -2.89 15.94 2.30
C TYR A 86 -4.36 16.25 2.07
N THR A 87 -4.65 16.88 0.93
CA THR A 87 -6.00 16.85 0.36
C THR A 87 -6.09 15.63 -0.53
N VAL A 88 -7.02 14.73 -0.23
CA VAL A 88 -7.19 13.44 -0.91
C VAL A 88 -8.58 13.39 -1.53
N THR A 89 -8.65 12.98 -2.79
CA THR A 89 -9.91 12.74 -3.50
C THR A 89 -10.14 11.24 -3.61
N ASP A 90 -11.24 10.73 -3.05
CA ASP A 90 -11.58 9.31 -3.13
C ASP A 90 -12.17 8.93 -4.50
N SER A 91 -12.43 7.63 -4.69
CA SER A 91 -13.07 7.11 -5.92
C SER A 91 -14.50 7.59 -6.14
N ASN A 92 -15.17 8.13 -5.11
CA ASN A 92 -16.52 8.67 -5.19
C ASN A 92 -16.51 10.20 -5.47
N GLY A 93 -15.34 10.83 -5.56
CA GLY A 93 -15.19 12.27 -5.72
C GLY A 93 -15.31 13.08 -4.43
N ASN A 94 -15.39 12.43 -3.27
CA ASN A 94 -15.32 13.10 -1.97
C ASN A 94 -13.90 13.60 -1.71
N ILE A 95 -13.80 14.76 -1.05
CA ILE A 95 -12.54 15.40 -0.72
C ILE A 95 -12.32 15.34 0.79
N PHE A 96 -11.15 14.83 1.19
CA PHE A 96 -10.73 14.67 2.58
C PHE A 96 -9.45 15.48 2.83
N ASN A 97 -9.27 15.97 4.06
CA ASN A 97 -8.09 16.72 4.47
C ASN A 97 -7.40 16.01 5.64
N ILE A 98 -6.53 15.07 5.32
CA ILE A 98 -5.94 14.15 6.29
C ILE A 98 -4.55 14.59 6.74
N ALA A 99 -4.16 14.18 7.94
CA ALA A 99 -2.81 14.32 8.45
C ALA A 99 -1.94 13.14 7.97
N ASP A 100 -0.60 13.32 7.94
CA ASP A 100 0.30 12.25 7.48
C ASP A 100 0.18 10.93 8.27
N LYS A 101 -0.06 11.04 9.58
CA LYS A 101 -0.27 9.88 10.47
C LYS A 101 -1.55 9.07 10.19
N GLU A 102 -2.49 9.62 9.42
CA GLU A 102 -3.76 8.96 9.07
C GLU A 102 -3.61 8.12 7.80
N VAL A 103 -2.50 8.24 7.07
CA VAL A 103 -2.17 7.40 5.92
C VAL A 103 -1.64 6.06 6.44
N HIS A 104 -2.30 4.96 6.08
CA HIS A 104 -1.89 3.60 6.45
C HIS A 104 -0.99 2.95 5.41
N PHE A 105 -1.28 3.18 4.12
CA PHE A 105 -0.53 2.62 3.00
C PHE A 105 -0.47 3.62 1.85
N ALA A 106 0.61 3.58 1.06
CA ALA A 106 0.80 4.45 -0.08
C ALA A 106 1.33 3.69 -1.30
N ILE A 107 0.81 4.04 -2.48
CA ILE A 107 1.24 3.52 -3.78
C ILE A 107 1.57 4.71 -4.69
N TYR A 108 2.79 4.74 -5.20
CA TYR A 108 3.17 5.71 -6.22
C TYR A 108 2.48 5.38 -7.55
N ALA A 109 1.76 6.37 -8.08
CA ALA A 109 1.09 6.21 -9.36
C ALA A 109 2.13 6.15 -10.50
N PRO A 110 1.93 5.28 -11.50
CA PRO A 110 2.77 5.26 -12.69
C PRO A 110 2.57 6.55 -13.51
N ASN A 111 3.59 6.93 -14.28
CA ASN A 111 3.57 8.15 -15.08
C ASN A 111 2.51 8.14 -16.21
N ALA A 112 2.08 6.96 -16.65
CA ALA A 112 1.09 6.81 -17.71
C ALA A 112 -0.34 6.91 -17.15
N PRO A 113 -1.18 7.87 -17.59
CA PRO A 113 -2.52 8.12 -17.02
C PRO A 113 -3.42 6.89 -16.99
N LYS A 114 -3.48 6.15 -18.10
CA LYS A 114 -4.29 4.93 -18.21
C LYS A 114 -3.82 3.83 -17.26
N ALA A 115 -2.51 3.67 -17.08
CA ALA A 115 -1.97 2.70 -16.13
C ALA A 115 -2.24 3.13 -14.68
N ALA A 116 -2.23 4.44 -14.41
CA ALA A 116 -2.54 4.98 -13.09
C ALA A 116 -4.01 4.76 -12.73
N GLU A 117 -4.94 5.00 -13.66
CA GLU A 117 -6.36 4.70 -13.49
C GLU A 117 -6.59 3.20 -13.23
N GLN A 118 -5.98 2.32 -14.03
CA GLN A 118 -6.08 0.88 -13.83
C GLN A 118 -5.54 0.43 -12.46
N LEU A 119 -4.40 0.97 -12.03
CA LEU A 119 -3.84 0.66 -10.72
C LEU A 119 -4.73 1.17 -9.59
N PHE A 120 -5.35 2.35 -9.75
CA PHE A 120 -6.27 2.90 -8.77
C PHE A 120 -7.56 2.08 -8.65
N ASP A 121 -8.10 1.60 -9.78
CA ASP A 121 -9.25 0.70 -9.79
C ASP A 121 -8.93 -0.62 -9.09
N GLN A 122 -7.76 -1.19 -9.37
CA GLN A 122 -7.28 -2.40 -8.69
C GLN A 122 -7.11 -2.17 -7.19
N PHE A 123 -6.60 -1.00 -6.79
CA PHE A 123 -6.43 -0.65 -5.39
C PHE A 123 -7.78 -0.55 -4.67
N CYS A 124 -8.77 0.11 -5.28
CA CYS A 124 -10.14 0.17 -4.75
C CYS A 124 -10.76 -1.24 -4.63
N GLN A 125 -10.59 -2.10 -5.63
CA GLN A 125 -11.09 -3.48 -5.60
C GLN A 125 -10.42 -4.30 -4.50
N ALA A 126 -9.10 -4.18 -4.36
CA ALA A 126 -8.34 -4.90 -3.34
C ALA A 126 -8.71 -4.44 -1.92
N GLN A 127 -9.02 -3.16 -1.72
CA GLN A 127 -9.45 -2.65 -0.42
C GLN A 127 -10.83 -3.18 0.01
N GLN A 128 -11.71 -3.42 -0.96
CA GLN A 128 -13.06 -3.94 -0.70
C GLN A 128 -13.12 -5.48 -0.63
N ALA A 129 -12.05 -6.17 -1.02
CA ALA A 129 -11.98 -7.62 -1.00
C ALA A 129 -11.93 -8.16 0.44
N SER A 130 -12.57 -9.31 0.68
CA SER A 130 -12.40 -10.03 1.94
C SER A 130 -11.01 -10.65 2.05
N ASP A 131 -10.59 -10.99 3.26
CA ASP A 131 -9.26 -11.54 3.50
C ASP A 131 -9.07 -12.90 2.79
N GLU A 132 -10.12 -13.72 2.67
CA GLU A 132 -10.08 -14.98 1.91
C GLU A 132 -9.95 -14.74 0.40
N ALA A 133 -10.59 -13.68 -0.12
CA ALA A 133 -10.46 -13.30 -1.51
C ALA A 133 -9.04 -12.79 -1.82
N ILE A 134 -8.45 -12.01 -0.90
CA ILE A 134 -7.06 -11.55 -1.02
C ILE A 134 -6.11 -12.75 -0.95
N GLN A 135 -6.29 -13.65 0.02
CA GLN A 135 -5.50 -14.87 0.17
C GLN A 135 -5.51 -15.71 -1.12
N LYS A 136 -6.70 -15.92 -1.71
CA LYS A 136 -6.85 -16.64 -2.97
C LYS A 136 -6.20 -15.93 -4.15
N GLN A 137 -6.30 -14.60 -4.22
CA GLN A 137 -5.66 -13.82 -5.30
C GLN A 137 -4.13 -13.79 -5.19
N LEU A 138 -3.61 -13.91 -3.98
CA LEU A 138 -2.18 -14.05 -3.73
C LEU A 138 -1.71 -15.50 -3.78
N GLU A 139 -2.61 -16.48 -3.93
CA GLU A 139 -2.27 -17.91 -3.97
C GLU A 139 -1.47 -18.40 -2.73
N ILE A 140 -1.67 -17.78 -1.56
CA ILE A 140 -0.97 -18.12 -0.32
C ILE A 140 -1.81 -19.11 0.50
N SER A 141 -1.37 -20.37 0.57
CA SER A 141 -1.94 -21.36 1.50
C SER A 141 -1.42 -21.15 2.93
N PRO A 142 -2.14 -21.64 3.97
CA PRO A 142 -1.64 -21.60 5.34
C PRO A 142 -0.27 -22.30 5.51
N GLU A 143 -0.02 -23.36 4.74
CA GLU A 143 1.27 -24.05 4.72
C GLU A 143 2.41 -23.16 4.18
N LEU A 144 2.18 -22.44 3.08
CA LEU A 144 3.15 -21.49 2.54
C LEU A 144 3.42 -20.34 3.51
N LEU A 145 2.38 -19.90 4.23
CA LEU A 145 2.53 -18.88 5.25
C LEU A 145 3.35 -19.37 6.45
N GLU A 146 3.17 -20.63 6.85
CA GLU A 146 3.97 -21.26 7.90
C GLU A 146 5.45 -21.39 7.48
N LEU A 147 5.72 -21.79 6.24
CA LEU A 147 7.09 -21.83 5.71
C LEU A 147 7.74 -20.44 5.69
N ALA A 148 7.01 -19.40 5.25
CA ALA A 148 7.49 -18.02 5.29
C ALA A 148 7.78 -17.54 6.72
N TRP A 149 7.02 -18.02 7.70
CA TRP A 149 7.26 -17.74 9.12
C TRP A 149 8.51 -18.45 9.64
N GLU A 150 8.72 -19.72 9.31
CA GLU A 150 9.91 -20.46 9.71
C GLU A 150 11.18 -19.84 9.13
N GLU A 151 11.17 -19.47 7.85
CA GLU A 151 12.29 -18.79 7.21
C GLU A 151 12.56 -17.42 7.85
N ALA A 152 11.51 -16.64 8.13
CA ALA A 152 11.66 -15.36 8.84
C ALA A 152 12.22 -15.53 10.26
N LEU A 153 11.88 -16.63 10.95
CA LEU A 153 12.39 -16.95 12.27
C LEU A 153 13.86 -17.39 12.23
N GLU A 154 14.25 -18.24 11.28
CA GLU A 154 15.64 -18.67 11.08
C GLU A 154 16.56 -17.49 10.72
N ASN A 155 16.07 -16.58 9.85
CA ASN A 155 16.79 -15.37 9.48
C ASN A 155 16.96 -14.37 10.64
N ALA A 156 16.03 -14.38 11.60
CA ALA A 156 16.16 -13.59 12.83
C ALA A 156 17.23 -14.19 13.77
N GLU A 157 17.34 -15.52 13.83
CA GLU A 157 18.30 -16.23 14.68
C GLU A 157 19.74 -16.18 14.15
N SER A 158 19.91 -16.15 12.82
CA SER A 158 21.23 -16.13 12.17
C SER A 158 21.96 -14.78 12.22
N GLY A 159 21.27 -13.69 12.60
CA GLY A 159 21.86 -12.37 12.76
C GLY A 159 22.15 -11.62 11.45
N ASP A 160 21.77 -12.19 10.29
CA ASP A 160 22.04 -11.64 8.95
C ASP A 160 21.03 -10.57 8.47
N GLY A 161 20.31 -9.94 9.41
CA GLY A 161 19.85 -8.56 9.22
C GLY A 161 18.44 -8.36 8.62
N ALA A 162 17.56 -9.36 8.63
CA ALA A 162 16.15 -9.15 8.32
C ALA A 162 15.24 -9.77 9.39
N ASP A 163 15.23 -9.17 10.58
CA ASP A 163 14.35 -9.54 11.72
C ASP A 163 12.84 -9.36 11.39
N THR A 164 12.54 -8.77 10.23
CA THR A 164 11.19 -8.36 9.83
C THR A 164 10.87 -8.74 8.37
N LEU A 165 9.72 -9.37 8.21
CA LEU A 165 9.07 -9.64 6.94
C LEU A 165 8.36 -8.38 6.44
N THR A 166 8.60 -7.99 5.19
CA THR A 166 7.84 -6.93 4.53
C THR A 166 6.89 -7.52 3.49
N PRO A 167 5.83 -6.82 3.09
CA PRO A 167 4.89 -7.32 2.06
C PRO A 167 5.59 -7.71 0.76
N SER A 168 6.63 -6.95 0.35
CA SER A 168 7.46 -7.28 -0.81
C SER A 168 8.16 -8.63 -0.64
N LYS A 169 8.80 -8.85 0.51
CA LYS A 169 9.50 -10.10 0.82
C LYS A 169 8.56 -11.29 0.82
N LEU A 170 7.36 -11.17 1.37
CA LEU A 170 6.39 -12.27 1.34
C LEU A 170 6.07 -12.71 -0.09
N VAL A 171 5.80 -11.76 -0.98
CA VAL A 171 5.51 -12.06 -2.40
C VAL A 171 6.73 -12.65 -3.10
N GLU A 172 7.93 -12.13 -2.83
CA GLU A 172 9.18 -12.66 -3.38
C GLU A 172 9.46 -14.10 -2.92
N LEU A 173 9.23 -14.41 -1.64
CA LEU A 173 9.40 -15.75 -1.08
C LEU A 173 8.43 -16.75 -1.70
N VAL A 174 7.15 -16.36 -1.85
CA VAL A 174 6.11 -17.28 -2.33
C VAL A 174 6.14 -17.43 -3.86
N HIS A 175 6.34 -16.35 -4.61
CA HIS A 175 6.20 -16.35 -6.07
C HIS A 175 7.52 -16.21 -6.84
N SER A 176 8.66 -16.02 -6.16
CA SER A 176 9.98 -15.87 -6.79
C SER A 176 10.07 -14.75 -7.83
N HIS A 177 9.26 -13.70 -7.70
CA HIS A 177 9.35 -12.49 -8.53
C HIS A 177 9.21 -11.23 -7.68
N ALA A 178 9.70 -10.10 -8.21
CA ALA A 178 9.54 -8.81 -7.57
C ALA A 178 8.04 -8.46 -7.46
N ALA A 179 7.63 -8.02 -6.28
CA ALA A 179 6.24 -7.68 -6.01
C ALA A 179 5.80 -6.42 -6.77
N SER A 180 4.71 -6.51 -7.53
CA SER A 180 4.07 -5.32 -8.09
C SER A 180 3.44 -4.47 -6.99
N ALA A 181 3.17 -3.19 -7.27
CA ALA A 181 2.60 -2.27 -6.28
C ALA A 181 1.26 -2.77 -5.69
N ILE A 182 0.43 -3.42 -6.51
CA ILE A 182 -0.85 -3.97 -6.05
C ILE A 182 -0.66 -5.25 -5.24
N GLU A 183 0.31 -6.11 -5.59
CA GLU A 183 0.64 -7.30 -4.79
C GLU A 183 1.21 -6.91 -3.43
N LYS A 184 2.07 -5.88 -3.37
CA LYS A 184 2.55 -5.32 -2.09
C LYS A 184 1.38 -4.88 -1.21
N TYR A 185 0.38 -4.21 -1.78
CA TYR A 185 -0.80 -3.80 -1.03
C TYR A 185 -1.65 -4.98 -0.56
N LYS A 186 -1.93 -5.95 -1.45
CA LYS A 186 -2.67 -7.16 -1.09
C LYS A 186 -1.95 -7.96 -0.01
N ALA A 187 -0.64 -8.12 -0.12
CA ALA A 187 0.19 -8.79 0.88
C ALA A 187 0.18 -8.03 2.21
N TRP A 188 0.26 -6.69 2.18
CA TRP A 188 0.14 -5.86 3.37
C TRP A 188 -1.22 -5.99 4.07
N ARG A 189 -2.32 -6.03 3.30
CA ARG A 189 -3.67 -6.31 3.80
C ARG A 189 -3.77 -7.72 4.39
N PHE A 190 -3.26 -8.72 3.67
CA PHE A 190 -3.26 -10.12 4.10
C PHE A 190 -2.47 -10.34 5.39
N LEU A 191 -1.33 -9.67 5.54
CA LEU A 191 -0.49 -9.74 6.74
C LEU A 191 -1.15 -9.12 7.99
N GLN A 192 -2.24 -8.36 7.82
CA GLN A 192 -3.08 -7.84 8.90
C GLN A 192 -4.31 -8.70 9.20
N SER A 193 -4.52 -9.79 8.46
CA SER A 193 -5.62 -10.73 8.71
C SER A 193 -5.39 -11.53 9.99
N ASP A 194 -6.48 -12.04 10.57
CA ASP A 194 -6.43 -12.91 11.76
C ASP A 194 -5.54 -14.14 11.53
N LEU A 195 -5.57 -14.71 10.33
CA LEU A 195 -4.73 -15.86 9.95
C LEU A 195 -3.24 -15.49 9.99
N SER A 196 -2.85 -14.37 9.40
CA SER A 196 -1.44 -13.96 9.41
C SER A 196 -0.97 -13.53 10.79
N HIS A 197 -1.85 -12.94 11.58
CA HIS A 197 -1.59 -12.61 12.98
C HIS A 197 -1.40 -13.84 13.87
N VAL A 198 -1.65 -15.06 13.40
CA VAL A 198 -1.18 -16.27 14.11
C VAL A 198 0.36 -16.32 14.14
N PHE A 199 1.00 -15.99 13.02
CA PHE A 199 2.45 -16.16 12.80
C PHE A 199 3.24 -14.87 12.99
N PHE A 200 2.65 -13.72 12.66
CA PHE A 200 3.34 -12.45 12.62
C PHE A 200 2.72 -11.41 13.57
N LYS A 201 3.51 -10.39 13.90
CA LYS A 201 3.09 -9.23 14.67
C LYS A 201 3.47 -7.96 13.92
N ASP A 202 2.53 -7.03 13.82
CA ASP A 202 2.77 -5.72 13.22
C ASP A 202 3.89 -4.95 13.93
N ILE A 203 4.81 -4.42 13.13
CA ILE A 203 5.79 -3.43 13.54
C ILE A 203 5.35 -2.10 12.95
N LYS A 204 5.01 -1.18 13.85
CA LYS A 204 4.61 0.17 13.48
C LYS A 204 5.81 1.10 13.54
N ASP A 205 6.01 1.85 12.47
CA ASP A 205 6.95 2.95 12.41
C ASP A 205 6.19 4.24 12.10
N HIS A 206 6.40 5.27 12.91
CA HIS A 206 5.67 6.54 12.84
C HIS A 206 4.13 6.41 12.78
N GLY A 207 3.57 5.36 13.41
CA GLY A 207 2.13 5.09 13.44
C GLY A 207 1.60 4.26 12.26
N ARG A 208 2.45 3.89 11.31
CA ARG A 208 2.12 3.11 10.10
C ARG A 208 2.73 1.72 10.18
N ILE A 209 2.06 0.71 9.65
CA ILE A 209 2.62 -0.66 9.62
C ILE A 209 3.65 -0.71 8.49
N SER A 210 4.93 -0.76 8.85
CA SER A 210 6.03 -0.84 7.89
C SER A 210 6.47 -2.29 7.66
N SER A 211 6.48 -3.10 8.71
CA SER A 211 6.93 -4.49 8.61
C SER A 211 6.27 -5.39 9.64
N PHE A 212 6.55 -6.68 9.56
CA PHE A 212 5.95 -7.72 10.37
C PHE A 212 7.04 -8.58 10.99
N LYS A 213 6.99 -8.77 12.31
CA LYS A 213 7.95 -9.59 13.05
C LYS A 213 7.40 -10.99 13.24
N ALA A 214 8.19 -12.01 12.92
CA ALA A 214 7.87 -13.40 13.20
C ALA A 214 7.71 -13.62 14.72
N LYS A 215 6.64 -14.33 15.11
CA LYS A 215 6.43 -14.72 16.50
C LYS A 215 7.29 -15.93 16.85
N ALA A 216 7.67 -16.06 18.13
CA ALA A 216 8.35 -17.26 18.60
C ALA A 216 7.43 -18.50 18.52
N ARG A 217 7.99 -19.70 18.31
CA ARG A 217 7.22 -20.95 18.16
C ARG A 217 6.14 -21.14 19.23
N LYS A 218 6.49 -20.98 20.51
CA LYS A 218 5.55 -21.05 21.63
C LYS A 218 4.37 -20.07 21.53
N ALA A 219 4.59 -18.88 20.99
CA ALA A 219 3.54 -17.88 20.80
C ALA A 219 2.64 -18.21 19.61
N VAL A 220 3.20 -18.83 18.56
CA VAL A 220 2.44 -19.36 17.42
C VAL A 220 1.56 -20.51 17.87
N ASP A 221 2.06 -21.47 18.66
CA ASP A 221 1.25 -22.59 19.16
C ASP A 221 0.03 -22.11 19.97
N ALA A 222 0.24 -21.12 20.86
CA ALA A 222 -0.84 -20.51 21.62
C ALA A 222 -1.83 -19.76 20.72
N ALA A 223 -1.34 -19.06 19.69
CA ALA A 223 -2.19 -18.34 18.74
C ALA A 223 -2.99 -19.29 17.85
N LYS A 224 -2.40 -20.39 17.36
CA LYS A 224 -3.08 -21.46 16.60
C LYS A 224 -4.23 -22.03 17.42
N GLN A 225 -3.99 -22.38 18.69
CA GLN A 225 -5.04 -22.88 19.59
C GLN A 225 -6.20 -21.90 19.74
N SER A 226 -5.92 -20.60 19.92
CA SER A 226 -6.97 -19.58 20.02
C SER A 226 -7.71 -19.36 18.69
N PHE A 227 -7.00 -19.38 17.57
CA PHE A 227 -7.56 -19.19 16.24
C PHE A 227 -8.51 -20.34 15.86
N CYS A 228 -8.13 -21.58 16.18
CA CYS A 228 -8.94 -22.76 15.87
C CYS A 228 -10.22 -22.88 16.70
N GLN A 229 -10.29 -22.21 17.85
CA GLN A 229 -11.55 -22.12 18.61
C GLN A 229 -12.59 -21.23 17.93
N THR A 230 -12.17 -20.29 17.09
CA THR A 230 -13.05 -19.36 16.38
C THR A 230 -13.22 -19.69 14.89
N HIS A 231 -12.32 -20.51 14.32
CA HIS A 231 -12.28 -20.82 12.89
C HIS A 231 -12.16 -22.34 12.64
N GLU A 232 -13.19 -23.10 13.02
CA GLU A 232 -13.21 -24.58 12.95
C GLU A 232 -12.96 -25.18 11.55
N ASN A 233 -13.21 -24.41 10.47
CA ASN A 233 -13.06 -24.87 9.09
C ASN A 233 -11.76 -24.39 8.41
N SER A 234 -10.82 -23.80 9.16
CA SER A 234 -9.55 -23.39 8.57
C SER A 234 -8.61 -24.58 8.38
N ASP A 235 -7.94 -24.67 7.23
CA ASP A 235 -6.95 -25.72 6.95
C ASP A 235 -5.82 -25.74 7.99
N LEU A 236 -5.53 -24.59 8.64
CA LEU A 236 -4.55 -24.49 9.71
C LEU A 236 -4.91 -25.31 10.97
N CYS A 237 -6.20 -25.64 11.14
CA CYS A 237 -6.75 -26.31 12.31
C CYS A 237 -6.94 -27.82 12.13
N LEU A 238 -6.64 -28.34 10.94
CA LEU A 238 -6.79 -29.75 10.58
C LEU A 238 -5.51 -30.56 10.78
N VAL A 239 -4.43 -29.92 11.24
CA VAL A 239 -3.09 -30.51 11.49
C VAL A 239 -2.90 -30.83 12.97
#